data_AF-A0A7J7DHH1-F1
#
_entry.id   AF-A0A7J7DHH1-F1
#
_cell.length_a   1.000
_cell.length_b   1.000
_cell.length_c   1.000
_cell.angle_alpha   90.00
_cell.angle_beta   90.00
_cell.angle_gamma   90.00
#
_symmetry.space_group_name_H-M   'P 1'
#
loop_
_entity.id
_entity.type
_entity.pdbx_description
1 polymer ?
#
loop_
_entity_poly.entity_id
_entity_poly.type
_entity_poly.pdbx_seq_one_letter_code
_entity_poly.pdbx_strand_id
1 'polypeptide(L)' 'MRLQIAIDAANGLEYLHNGCKPPIIHRDLKTSNILLNESMQAKIADFGLSRSFATENDSHVTTRPAGTPGYLDPE' A
#
# COMPACT_ATOMS: atom_id res chain seq x y z
N MET A 1 1.94 20.23 7.42
CA MET A 1 2.03 18.97 8.19
C MET A 1 1.21 17.85 7.56
N ARG A 2 -0.13 17.81 7.71
CA ARG A 2 -0.97 16.71 7.17
C ARG A 2 -0.89 16.52 5.64
N LEU A 3 -0.75 17.61 4.88
CA LEU A 3 -0.57 17.53 3.43
C LEU A 3 0.72 16.80 3.06
N GLN A 4 1.82 17.07 3.77
CA GLN A 4 3.10 16.38 3.51
C GLN A 4 2.99 14.88 3.80
N ILE A 5 2.30 14.52 4.89
CA ILE A 5 2.06 13.11 5.24
C ILE A 5 1.28 12.40 4.11
N ALA A 6 0.26 13.05 3.55
CA ALA A 6 -0.50 12.50 2.43
C ALA A 6 0.35 12.36 1.16
N ILE A 7 1.21 13.34 0.87
CA ILE A 7 2.15 13.29 -0.27
C ILE A 7 3.16 12.15 -0.08
N ASP A 8 3.77 12.04 1.09
CA ASP A 8 4.74 10.99 1.40
C ASP A 8 4.11 9.58 1.28
N ALA A 9 2.89 9.40 1.81
CA ALA A 9 2.16 8.15 1.68
C ALA A 9 1.80 7.83 0.21
N ALA A 10 1.36 8.84 -0.55
CA ALA A 10 1.04 8.67 -1.97
C ALA A 10 2.29 8.30 -2.79
N ASN A 11 3.42 8.95 -2.54
CA ASN A 11 4.70 8.64 -3.18
C ASN A 11 5.18 7.22 -2.83
N GLY A 12 5.04 6.81 -1.57
CA GLY A 12 5.33 5.45 -1.16
C GLY A 12 4.48 4.43 -1.90
N LEU A 13 3.18 4.69 -2.04
CA LEU A 13 2.25 3.80 -2.73
C LEU A 13 2.52 3.73 -4.24
N GLU A 14 2.80 4.88 -4.87
CA GLU A 14 3.21 4.98 -6.27
C GLU A 14 4.48 4.17 -6.53
N TYR A 15 5.48 4.26 -5.64
CA TYR A 15 6.69 3.46 -5.75
C TYR A 15 6.41 1.95 -5.68
N LEU A 16 5.51 1.50 -4.81
CA LEU A 16 5.14 0.09 -4.74
C LEU A 16 4.47 -0.40 -6.04
N HIS A 17 3.60 0.42 -6.62
CA HIS A 17 2.84 0.04 -7.81
C HIS A 17 3.65 0.13 -9.11
N ASN A 18 4.48 1.16 -9.27
CA ASN A 18 5.14 1.46 -10.54
C ASN A 18 6.68 1.36 -10.46
N GLY A 19 7.25 1.61 -9.27
CA GLY A 19 8.69 1.58 -9.05
C GLY A 19 9.25 0.18 -8.80
N CYS A 20 8.47 -0.70 -8.16
CA CYS A 20 8.84 -2.10 -7.93
C CYS A 20 8.57 -2.96 -9.17
N LYS A 21 9.49 -3.90 -9.45
CA LYS A 21 9.35 -4.91 -10.51
C LYS A 21 9.64 -6.29 -9.94
N PRO A 22 8.63 -7.18 -9.80
CA PRO A 22 7.20 -6.97 -10.09
C PRO A 22 6.52 -5.89 -9.19
N PRO A 23 5.40 -5.28 -9.65
CA PRO A 23 4.57 -4.41 -8.83
C PRO A 23 4.14 -5.08 -7.52
N ILE A 24 4.06 -4.29 -6.44
CA ILE A 24 3.65 -4.74 -5.11
C ILE A 24 2.33 -4.07 -4.72
N ILE A 25 1.28 -4.85 -4.47
CA ILE A 25 0.03 -4.35 -3.88
C ILE A 25 0.09 -4.56 -2.36
N HIS A 26 -0.09 -3.49 -1.60
CA HIS A 26 0.00 -3.52 -0.13
C HIS A 26 -1.15 -4.30 0.55
N ARG A 27 -2.37 -4.16 0.02
CA ARG A 27 -3.63 -4.79 0.47
C ARG A 27 -4.14 -4.45 1.88
N ASP A 28 -3.35 -3.82 2.74
CA ASP A 28 -3.82 -3.34 4.06
C ASP A 28 -3.39 -1.89 4.36
N LEU A 29 -3.65 -0.98 3.41
CA LEU A 29 -3.33 0.43 3.60
C LEU A 29 -4.37 1.10 4.51
N LYS A 30 -3.92 1.59 5.66
CA LYS A 30 -4.74 2.26 6.68
C LYS A 30 -3.89 3.24 7.47
N THR A 31 -4.51 4.14 8.22
CA THR A 31 -3.82 5.18 8.99
C THR A 31 -2.82 4.61 10.01
N SER A 32 -3.12 3.47 10.65
CA SER A 32 -2.19 2.81 11.58
C SER A 32 -0.94 2.23 10.91
N ASN A 33 -0.99 2.03 9.59
CA ASN A 33 0.10 1.49 8.77
C ASN A 33 0.89 2.61 8.07
N ILE A 34 0.59 3.89 8.36
CA ILE A 34 1.39 5.04 7.98
C ILE A 34 2.14 5.53 9.22
N LEU A 35 3.41 5.14 9.32
CA LEU A 35 4.27 5.54 10.44
C LEU A 35 4.88 6.92 10.19
N LEU A 36 5.16 7.65 11.27
CA LEU A 36 5.84 8.94 11.23
C LEU A 36 7.19 8.81 11.93
N ASN A 37 8.25 9.33 11.30
CA ASN A 37 9.55 9.45 11.95
C ASN A 37 9.66 10.76 12.76
N GLU A 38 10.81 11.00 13.39
CA GLU A 38 11.10 12.20 14.18
C GLU A 38 10.93 13.51 13.38
N SER A 39 11.10 13.45 12.06
CA SER A 39 10.93 14.57 11.13
C SER A 39 9.50 14.72 10.59
N MET A 40 8.53 13.98 11.12
CA MET A 40 7.14 13.95 10.65
C MET A 40 6.98 13.49 9.19
N GLN A 41 7.95 12.74 8.67
CA GLN A 41 7.87 12.13 7.33
C GLN A 41 7.12 10.81 7.42
N ALA A 42 6.21 10.59 6.47
CA ALA A 42 5.38 9.39 6.46
C ALA A 42 6.10 8.21 5.79
N LYS A 43 5.91 7.00 6.33
CA LYS A 43 6.41 5.76 5.76
C LYS A 43 5.33 4.69 5.83
N ILE A 44 5.11 3.99 4.73
CA ILE A 44 4.21 2.83 4.68
C ILE A 44 4.85 1.66 5.43
N ALA A 45 4.08 0.97 6.25
CA ALA A 45 4.49 -0.18 7.05
C ALA A 45 3.47 -1.31 6.98
N ASP A 46 3.85 -2.48 7.53
CA ASP A 46 3.04 -3.70 7.61
C ASP A 46 2.67 -4.32 6.25
N PHE A 47 3.66 -4.96 5.64
CA PHE A 47 3.55 -5.66 4.37
C PHE A 47 3.07 -7.12 4.50
N GLY A 48 2.50 -7.52 5.65
CA GLY A 48 2.13 -8.92 5.90
C GLY A 48 1.07 -9.47 4.93
N LEU A 49 0.23 -8.58 4.38
CA LEU A 49 -0.78 -8.92 3.38
C LEU A 49 -0.35 -8.58 1.95
N SER A 50 0.84 -7.99 1.76
CA SER A 50 1.30 -7.54 0.46
C SER A 50 1.51 -8.69 -0.52
N ARG A 51 1.30 -8.44 -1.81
CA ARG A 51 1.51 -9.42 -2.89
C ARG A 51 2.22 -8.77 -4.06
N SER A 52 3.13 -9.52 -4.67
CA SER A 52 3.75 -9.17 -5.94
C SER A 52 3.15 -9.98 -7.09
N PHE A 53 2.95 -9.34 -8.23
CA PHE A 53 2.32 -9.96 -9.41
C PHE A 53 3.31 -10.00 -10.56
N ALA A 54 3.64 -11.21 -11.03
CA ALA A 54 4.72 -11.41 -11.99
C ALA A 54 4.38 -10.92 -13.42
N THR A 55 3.09 -10.76 -13.74
CA THR A 55 2.64 -10.32 -15.08
C THR A 55 1.47 -9.34 -15.00
N GLU A 56 1.39 -8.42 -15.97
CA GLU A 56 0.23 -7.51 -16.15
C GLU A 56 -1.09 -8.25 -16.41
N ASN A 57 -1.01 -9.53 -16.80
CA ASN A 57 -2.17 -10.39 -17.07
C ASN A 57 -2.69 -11.15 -15.84
N ASP A 58 -2.02 -11.07 -14.69
CA ASP A 58 -2.53 -11.57 -13.40
C ASP A 58 -3.43 -10.53 -12.69
N SER A 59 -4.18 -9.74 -13.46
CA SER A 59 -5.15 -8.78 -12.92
C SER A 59 -6.27 -9.45 -12.11
N HIS A 60 -6.46 -10.76 -12.30
CA HIS A 60 -7.36 -11.61 -11.53
C HIS A 60 -6.58 -12.73 -10.83
N VAL A 61 -5.88 -12.41 -9.75
CA VAL A 61 -5.59 -13.43 -8.75
C VAL A 61 -6.76 -13.47 -7.78
N THR A 62 -7.55 -14.54 -7.82
CA THR A 62 -8.61 -14.82 -6.84
C THR A 62 -7.96 -15.08 -5.47
N THR A 63 -7.52 -14.01 -4.81
CA THR A 63 -7.07 -14.09 -3.43
C THR A 63 -8.27 -13.94 -2.51
N ARG A 64 -8.25 -14.62 -1.36
CA ARG A 64 -9.26 -14.37 -0.33
C ARG A 64 -9.25 -12.88 0.02
N PRO A 65 -10.43 -12.26 0.24
CA PRO A 65 -10.52 -10.91 0.79
C PRO A 65 -9.62 -10.80 2.03
N ALA A 66 -8.78 -9.78 2.05
CA ALA A 66 -7.87 -9.51 3.15
C ALA A 66 -7.63 -8.00 3.22
N GLY A 67 -7.55 -7.49 4.44
CA GLY A 67 -7.46 -6.07 4.74
C GLY A 67 -8.30 -5.73 5.96
N THR A 68 -8.41 -4.45 6.26
CA THR A 68 -9.07 -3.95 7.46
C THR A 68 -10.49 -3.46 7.16
N PRO A 69 -11.53 -3.84 7.96
CA PRO A 69 -12.88 -3.30 7.79
C PRO A 69 -12.91 -1.77 7.75
N GLY A 70 -13.65 -1.20 6.80
CA GLY A 70 -13.68 0.26 6.55
C GLY A 70 -12.59 0.77 5.61
N TYR A 71 -11.58 -0.05 5.29
CA TYR A 71 -10.52 0.23 4.30
C TYR A 71 -10.51 -0.77 3.15
N LEU A 72 -11.27 -1.87 3.26
CA LEU A 72 -11.44 -2.87 2.22
C LEU A 72 -12.13 -2.27 0.99
N ASP A 73 -11.61 -2.59 -0.18
CA ASP A 73 -12.27 -2.36 -1.46
C ASP A 73 -13.58 -3.15 -1.53
N PRO A 74 -14.70 -2.57 -2.01
CA PRO A 74 -15.97 -3.28 -2.16
C PRO A 74 -16.00 -4.29 -3.32
N GLU A 75 -15.06 -4.25 -4.27
CA GLU A 75 -15.04 -5.11 -5.46
C GLU A 75 -14.25 -6.43 -5.30
#